data_AF-A0A2M7E9T4-F1
#
_entry.id   AF-A0A2M7E9T4-F1
#
_cell.length_a   1.000
_cell.length_b   1.000
_cell.length_c   1.000
_cell.angle_alpha   90.00
_cell.angle_beta   90.00
_cell.angle_gamma   90.00
#
_symmetry.space_group_name_H-M   'P 1'
#
loop_
_entity.id
_entity.type
_entity.pdbx_description
1 polymer ?
#
loop_
_entity_poly.entity_id
_entity_poly.type
_entity_poly.pdbx_seq_one_letter_code
_entity_poly.pdbx_strand_id
1 'polypeptide(L)' 'LVKQMNGLYRVKDNLLSQLFLLGQHLKKSFEKIEFIQISHSENKEADHLANVAILK' A
#
# COMPACT_ATOMS: atom_id res chain seq x y z
N LEU A 1 4.66 -0.17 4.93
CA LEU A 1 3.92 -0.78 3.80
C LEU A 1 4.80 -1.12 2.60
N VAL A 2 5.46 -0.16 1.94
CA VAL A 2 6.29 -0.43 0.73
C VAL A 2 7.27 -1.59 0.91
N LYS A 3 8.03 -1.62 2.02
CA LYS A 3 8.95 -2.72 2.34
C LYS A 3 8.25 -4.09 2.49
N GLN A 4 7.01 -4.14 2.96
CA GLN A 4 6.23 -5.38 3.05
C GLN A 4 5.74 -5.83 1.68
N MET A 5 5.25 -4.91 0.85
CA MET A 5 4.83 -5.20 -0.54
C MET A 5 5.99 -5.67 -1.43
N ASN A 6 7.19 -5.17 -1.15
CA ASN A 6 8.44 -5.64 -1.78
C ASN A 6 9.01 -6.91 -1.13
N GLY A 7 8.33 -7.52 -0.15
CA GLY A 7 8.76 -8.76 0.49
C GLY A 7 9.95 -8.64 1.45
N LEU A 8 10.41 -7.43 1.74
CA LEU A 8 11.55 -7.21 2.64
C LEU A 8 11.18 -7.45 4.10
N TYR A 9 9.94 -7.14 4.50
CA TYR A 9 9.44 -7.32 5.86
C TYR A 9 8.22 -8.22 5.92
N ARG A 10 8.16 -9.07 6.96
CA ARG A 10 6.99 -9.91 7.26
C ARG A 10 5.88 -9.08 7.92
N VAL A 11 4.64 -9.30 7.51
CA VAL A 11 3.44 -8.79 8.18
C VAL A 11 3.11 -9.71 9.37
N LYS A 12 3.04 -9.16 10.59
CA LYS A 12 2.76 -9.93 11.82
C LYS A 12 1.35 -9.71 12.37
N ASP A 13 0.75 -8.55 12.07
CA ASP A 13 -0.60 -8.22 12.51
C ASP A 13 -1.64 -8.99 11.70
N ASN A 14 -2.67 -9.52 12.37
CA ASN A 14 -3.66 -10.39 11.75
C ASN A 14 -4.56 -9.66 10.74
N LEU A 15 -5.02 -8.46 11.06
CA LEU A 15 -5.86 -7.66 10.17
C LEU A 15 -5.04 -7.19 8.95
N LEU A 16 -3.83 -6.69 9.20
CA LEU A 16 -2.93 -6.26 8.14
C LEU A 16 -2.52 -7.42 7.23
N SER A 17 -2.44 -8.64 7.76
CA SER A 17 -2.16 -9.84 6.95
C SER A 17 -3.24 -10.09 5.91
N GLN A 18 -4.53 -9.90 6.27
CA GLN A 18 -5.64 -10.04 5.32
C GLN A 18 -5.54 -9.02 4.19
N LEU A 19 -5.28 -7.75 4.52
CA LEU A 19 -5.10 -6.67 3.53
C LEU A 19 -3.87 -6.92 2.64
N PHE A 20 -2.78 -7.41 3.23
CA PHE A 20 -1.57 -7.77 2.49
C PHE A 20 -1.83 -8.89 1.48
N LEU A 21 -2.55 -9.94 1.87
CA LEU A 21 -2.91 -11.03 0.96
C LEU A 21 -3.79 -10.54 -0.20
N LEU A 22 -4.74 -9.64 0.07
CA LEU A 22 -5.54 -9.02 -0.97
C LEU A 22 -4.67 -8.23 -1.96
N GLY A 23 -3.77 -7.38 -1.45
CA GLY A 23 -2.84 -6.62 -2.29
C GLY A 23 -1.93 -7.53 -3.13
N GLN A 24 -1.42 -8.61 -2.54
CA GLN A 24 -0.59 -9.61 -3.23
C GLN A 24 -1.39 -10.39 -4.29
N HIS A 25 -2.68 -10.63 -4.07
CA HIS A 25 -3.55 -11.24 -5.07
C HIS A 25 -3.73 -10.29 -6.27
N LEU A 26 -4.08 -9.03 -6.03
CA LEU A 26 -4.25 -8.02 -7.08
C LEU A 26 -2.97 -7.78 -7.88
N LYS A 27 -1.82 -7.82 -7.19
CA LYS A 27 -0.49 -7.70 -7.81
C LYS A 27 -0.29 -8.71 -8.97
N LYS A 28 -0.85 -9.92 -8.87
CA LYS A 28 -0.68 -10.99 -9.89
C LYS A 28 -1.34 -10.66 -11.24
N SER A 29 -2.26 -9.70 -11.27
CA SER A 29 -2.91 -9.25 -12.51
C SER A 29 -2.02 -8.37 -13.38
N PHE A 30 -0.86 -7.95 -12.88
CA PHE A 30 0.10 -7.14 -13.61
C PHE A 30 1.28 -8.01 -14.06
N GLU A 31 1.67 -7.89 -15.33
CA GLU A 31 2.87 -8.56 -15.86
C GLU A 31 4.14 -8.11 -15.12
N LYS A 32 4.24 -6.80 -14.85
CA LYS A 32 5.31 -6.19 -14.05
C LYS A 32 4.74 -5.08 -13.18
N ILE A 33 5.18 -5.01 -11.93
CA ILE A 33 4.78 -3.98 -10.97
C ILE A 33 5.90 -3.74 -9.94
N GLU A 34 6.09 -2.47 -9.58
CA GLU A 34 7.11 -2.02 -8.64
C GLU A 34 6.47 -1.11 -7.57
N PHE A 35 6.90 -1.25 -6.31
CA PHE A 35 6.45 -0.39 -5.22
C PHE A 35 7.62 0.50 -4.77
N ILE A 36 7.48 1.81 -4.96
CA ILE A 36 8.52 2.79 -4.66
C ILE A 36 8.07 3.63 -3.46
N GLN A 37 9.03 3.94 -2.59
CA GLN A 37 8.78 4.87 -1.49
C GLN A 37 9.04 6.30 -1.98
N ILE A 38 8.01 7.15 -1.89
CA ILE A 38 8.08 8.57 -2.22
C ILE A 38 7.91 9.42 -0.96
N SER A 39 8.25 10.70 -1.05
CA SER A 39 8.01 11.67 0.01
C SER A 39 6.53 12.03 0.14
N HIS A 40 6.12 12.53 1.31
CA HIS A 40 4.74 12.98 1.55
C HIS A 40 4.34 14.12 0.60
N SER A 41 5.27 15.02 0.27
CA SER A 41 5.03 16.11 -0.69
C SER A 41 4.67 15.59 -2.08
N GLU A 42 5.25 14.47 -2.51
CA GLU A 42 4.95 13.84 -3.80
C GLU A 42 3.61 13.08 -3.77
N ASN A 43 3.17 12.62 -2.59
CA ASN A 43 1.91 11.89 -2.40
C ASN A 43 0.71 12.80 -2.04
N LYS A 44 0.88 14.13 -2.12
CA LYS A 44 -0.05 15.12 -1.56
C LYS A 44 -1.50 14.94 -2.03
N GLU A 45 -1.71 14.55 -3.28
CA GLU A 45 -3.06 14.37 -3.84
C GLU A 45 -3.79 13.19 -3.20
N ALA A 46 -3.13 12.02 -3.10
CA ALA A 46 -3.71 10.85 -2.45
C ALA A 46 -3.97 11.10 -0.96
N ASP A 47 -3.05 11.80 -0.28
CA ASP A 47 -3.21 12.17 1.12
C ASP A 47 -4.37 13.17 1.32
N HIS A 48 -4.55 14.12 0.40
CA HIS A 48 -5.70 15.02 0.41
C HIS A 48 -7.02 14.25 0.28
N LEU A 49 -7.14 13.35 -0.70
CA LEU A 49 -8.35 12.55 -0.92
C LEU A 49 -8.69 11.67 0.28
N ALA A 50 -7.68 11.03 0.89
CA ALA A 50 -7.87 10.23 2.09
C ALA A 50 -8.40 11.07 3.26
N ASN A 51 -7.83 12.26 3.47
CA ASN A 51 -8.28 13.18 4.51
C ASN A 51 -9.70 13.69 4.25
N VAL A 52 -10.06 14.01 3.01
CA VAL A 52 -11.42 14.41 2.65
C VAL A 52 -12.45 13.32 2.97
N ALA A 53 -12.10 12.05 2.75
CA ALA A 53 -13.00 10.94 3.05
C ALA A 53 -13.18 10.67 4.55
N ILE A 54 -12.16 10.96 5.36
CA ILE A 54 -12.22 10.77 6.83
C ILE A 54 -12.93 11.94 7.52
N LEU A 55 -12.77 13.16 6.99
CA LEU A 55 -13.34 14.38 7.58
C LEU A 55 -14.80 14.65 7.16
N LYS A 56 -15.31 13.91 6.17
CA LYS A 56 -16.72 13.93 5.76
C LYS A 56 -17.50 12.84 6.49
#